data_AF-A0A7K6ZBF4-F1
#
_entry.id   AF-A0A7K6ZBF4-F1
#
_cell.length_a   1.000
_cell.length_b   1.000
_cell.length_c   1.000
_cell.angle_alpha   90.00
_cell.angle_beta   90.00
_cell.angle_gamma   90.00
#
_symmetry.space_group_name_H-M   'P 1'
#
loop_
_entity.id
_entity.type
_entity.pdbx_description
1 polymer ?
#
loop_
_entity_poly.entity_id
_entity_poly.type
_entity_poly.pdbx_seq_one_letter_code
_entity_poly.pdbx_strand_id
1 'polypeptide(L)'
;IEEKGVKLKLTIVDTPGFGDAVNNTECWKPITDYIDQQFEQYFRDESGLNRKNIQDNRVHCCLYFISPFGHGLRPVDVEFMKALHEKVNIVPLIAKADCLIPSEIRKLKERIREEIDKFGIKVYQFPECDSDEDEEFKQQDRELK
;
A
#
# COMPACT_ATOMS: atom_id res chain seq x y z
N ILE A 1 12.05 1.81 -17.26
CA ILE A 1 12.45 0.42 -16.89
C ILE A 1 11.83 -0.49 -17.94
N GLU A 2 12.54 -1.49 -18.44
CA GLU A 2 11.97 -2.46 -19.40
C GLU A 2 11.84 -3.79 -18.66
N GLU A 3 10.61 -4.29 -18.54
CA GLU A 3 10.33 -5.56 -17.89
C GLU A 3 9.57 -6.45 -18.88
N LYS A 4 10.10 -7.65 -19.15
CA LYS A 4 9.51 -8.63 -20.08
C LYS A 4 9.12 -8.05 -21.47
N GLY A 5 9.88 -7.06 -21.97
CA GLY A 5 9.65 -6.41 -23.26
C GLY A 5 8.68 -5.22 -23.25
N VAL A 6 8.17 -4.81 -22.07
CA VAL A 6 7.31 -3.64 -21.90
C VAL A 6 8.10 -2.49 -21.25
N LYS A 7 8.07 -1.31 -21.87
CA LYS A 7 8.66 -0.09 -21.29
C LYS A 7 7.70 0.52 -20.29
N LEU A 8 8.10 0.51 -19.02
CA LEU A 8 7.35 1.03 -17.88
C LEU A 8 7.97 2.33 -17.37
N LYS A 9 7.10 3.30 -17.07
CA LYS A 9 7.44 4.53 -16.35
C LYS A 9 7.03 4.35 -14.88
N LEU A 10 7.98 3.92 -14.06
CA LEU A 10 7.78 3.79 -12.61
C LEU A 10 8.18 5.10 -11.92
N THR A 11 7.33 5.56 -11.00
CA THR A 11 7.62 6.69 -10.11
C THR A 11 7.51 6.19 -8.67
N ILE A 12 8.57 6.37 -7.89
CA ILE A 12 8.60 5.99 -6.47
C ILE A 12 8.57 7.29 -5.67
N VAL A 13 7.63 7.37 -4.74
CA VAL A 13 7.49 8.51 -3.82
C VAL A 13 7.82 8.01 -2.42
N ASP A 14 8.93 8.49 -1.88
CA ASP A 14 9.34 8.17 -0.52
C ASP A 14 8.79 9.20 0.48
N THR A 15 8.50 8.75 1.69
CA THR A 15 8.02 9.57 2.81
C THR A 15 9.08 9.61 3.93
N PRO A 16 10.20 10.35 3.74
CA PRO A 16 11.26 10.42 4.75
C PRO A 16 10.75 11.09 6.03
N GLY A 17 11.20 10.61 7.18
CA GLY A 17 10.82 11.16 8.49
C GLY A 17 9.51 10.63 9.07
N PHE A 18 8.87 9.65 8.43
CA PHE A 18 7.66 9.03 8.97
C PHE A 18 7.95 8.27 10.28
N GLY A 19 7.32 8.70 11.38
CA GLY A 19 7.46 8.06 12.69
C GLY A 19 8.70 8.48 13.49
N ASP A 20 9.52 9.41 12.99
CA ASP A 20 10.75 9.85 13.64
C ASP A 20 10.52 10.96 14.69
N ALA A 21 9.39 11.66 14.63
CA ALA A 21 9.08 12.74 15.55
C ALA A 21 8.70 12.20 16.94
N VAL A 22 9.05 12.93 18.01
CA VAL A 22 8.61 12.62 19.38
C VAL A 22 7.08 12.69 19.49
N ASN A 23 6.46 13.61 18.75
CA ASN A 23 5.01 13.69 18.58
C ASN A 23 4.64 13.30 17.14
N ASN A 24 4.05 12.11 16.97
CA ASN A 24 3.58 11.60 15.69
C ASN A 24 2.08 11.86 15.46
N THR A 25 1.47 12.77 16.23
CA THR A 25 0.08 13.18 16.00
C THR A 25 -0.05 13.69 14.57
N GLU A 26 -0.95 13.09 13.79
CA GLU A 26 -1.26 13.47 12.41
C GLU A 26 -0.09 13.36 11.41
N CYS A 27 0.86 12.44 11.65
CA CYS A 27 1.97 12.19 10.73
C CYS A 27 1.54 11.76 9.31
N TRP A 28 0.30 11.30 9.15
CA TRP A 28 -0.30 10.94 7.85
C TRP A 28 -0.77 12.14 7.03
N LYS A 29 -0.94 13.33 7.63
CA LYS A 29 -1.48 14.51 6.93
C LYS A 29 -0.69 14.92 5.69
N PRO A 30 0.65 15.11 5.76
CA PRO A 30 1.42 15.52 4.59
C PRO A 30 1.33 14.52 3.43
N ILE A 31 1.22 13.23 3.77
CA ILE A 31 1.11 12.13 2.81
C ILE A 31 -0.29 12.12 2.18
N THR A 32 -1.31 12.32 3.00
CA THR A 32 -2.70 12.41 2.56
C THR A 32 -2.90 13.63 1.65
N ASP A 33 -2.37 14.78 2.04
CA ASP A 33 -2.44 16.04 1.27
C ASP A 33 -1.72 15.90 -0.08
N TYR A 34 -0.56 15.21 -0.10
CA TYR A 34 0.15 14.93 -1.35
C TYR A 34 -0.69 14.07 -2.30
N ILE A 35 -1.32 13.00 -1.80
CA ILE A 35 -2.19 12.12 -2.59
C ILE A 35 -3.38 12.91 -3.15
N ASP A 36 -4.05 13.70 -2.31
CA ASP A 36 -5.18 14.55 -2.72
C ASP A 36 -4.76 15.58 -3.78
N GLN A 37 -3.58 16.18 -3.65
CA GLN A 37 -3.03 17.10 -4.63
C GLN A 37 -2.79 16.41 -5.99
N GLN A 38 -2.27 15.18 -6.01
CA GLN A 38 -2.09 14.45 -7.26
C GLN A 38 -3.43 14.13 -7.93
N PHE A 39 -4.45 13.76 -7.14
CA PHE A 39 -5.80 13.54 -7.66
C PHE A 39 -6.42 14.82 -8.22
N GLU A 40 -6.29 15.95 -7.52
CA GLU A 40 -6.84 17.22 -7.96
C GLU A 40 -6.13 17.73 -9.23
N GLN A 41 -4.81 17.55 -9.33
CA GLN A 41 -4.06 17.90 -10.53
C GLN A 41 -4.54 17.10 -11.74
N TYR A 42 -4.69 15.78 -11.58
CA TYR A 42 -5.22 14.92 -12.63
C TYR A 42 -6.64 15.33 -13.04
N PHE A 43 -7.51 15.60 -12.06
CA PHE A 43 -8.89 16.04 -12.31
C PHE A 43 -8.95 17.36 -13.08
N ARG A 44 -8.07 18.32 -12.76
CA ARG A 44 -7.96 19.60 -13.47
C ARG A 44 -7.51 19.41 -14.91
N ASP A 45 -6.52 18.56 -15.14
CA ASP A 45 -5.98 18.29 -16.47
C ASP A 45 -6.98 17.54 -17.36
N GLU A 46 -7.76 16.63 -16.78
CA GLU A 46 -8.86 15.92 -17.45
C GLU A 46 -10.04 16.86 -17.79
N SER A 47 -10.40 17.74 -16.86
CA SER A 47 -11.47 18.72 -17.06
C SER A 47 -11.11 19.83 -18.05
N GLY A 48 -9.82 20.10 -18.23
CA GLY A 48 -9.29 21.14 -19.11
C GLY A 48 -9.53 20.91 -20.61
N LEU A 49 -9.16 21.91 -21.41
CA LEU A 49 -9.30 21.91 -22.87
C LEU A 49 -8.21 21.08 -23.58
N ASN A 50 -7.03 20.93 -22.97
CA ASN A 50 -5.86 20.25 -23.56
C ASN A 50 -5.68 18.82 -23.03
N ARG A 51 -6.55 17.90 -23.48
CA ARG A 51 -6.58 16.50 -22.99
C ARG A 51 -5.61 15.53 -23.66
N LYS A 52 -4.85 15.96 -24.67
CA LYS A 52 -4.10 15.04 -25.56
C LYS A 52 -2.86 14.41 -24.93
N ASN A 53 -2.31 14.97 -23.84
CA ASN A 53 -1.07 14.48 -23.23
C ASN A 53 -1.06 14.65 -21.71
N ILE A 54 -2.11 14.15 -21.05
CA ILE A 54 -2.23 14.20 -19.58
C ILE A 54 -1.23 13.19 -18.99
N GLN A 55 -0.42 13.65 -18.04
CA GLN A 55 0.49 12.77 -17.30
C GLN A 55 -0.18 12.32 -16.02
N ASP A 56 -0.32 11.00 -15.85
CA ASP A 56 -0.86 10.43 -14.63
C ASP A 56 0.24 10.34 -13.55
N ASN A 57 0.12 11.19 -12.54
CA ASN A 57 1.00 11.20 -11.37
C ASN A 57 0.28 10.71 -10.10
N ARG A 58 -0.92 10.11 -10.24
CA ARG A 58 -1.68 9.60 -9.09
C ARG A 58 -0.92 8.46 -8.41
N VAL A 59 -1.11 8.35 -7.10
CA VAL A 59 -0.53 7.26 -6.33
C VAL A 59 -1.40 6.01 -6.51
N HIS A 60 -0.89 5.01 -7.23
CA HIS A 60 -1.62 3.79 -7.55
C HIS A 60 -1.65 2.78 -6.39
N CYS A 61 -0.57 2.74 -5.61
CA CYS A 61 -0.35 1.76 -4.54
C CYS A 61 0.50 2.39 -3.44
N CYS A 62 0.18 2.08 -2.19
CA CYS A 62 0.94 2.45 -1.01
C CYS A 62 1.47 1.19 -0.35
N LEU A 63 2.79 1.01 -0.35
CA LEU A 63 3.45 -0.07 0.36
C LEU A 63 3.65 0.36 1.81
N TYR A 64 2.92 -0.26 2.74
CA TYR A 64 3.00 0.09 4.16
C TYR A 64 3.87 -0.89 4.92
N PHE A 65 4.99 -0.41 5.47
CA PHE A 65 5.95 -1.24 6.21
C PHE A 65 5.56 -1.34 7.70
N ILE A 66 5.10 -2.51 8.10
CA ILE A 66 4.78 -2.85 9.48
C ILE A 66 6.06 -3.35 10.17
N SER A 67 6.35 -2.82 11.35
CA SER A 67 7.50 -3.28 12.15
C SER A 67 7.34 -4.74 12.58
N PRO A 68 8.37 -5.59 12.46
CA PRO A 68 8.31 -6.98 12.90
C PRO A 68 8.41 -7.11 14.44
N PHE A 69 8.91 -6.08 15.12
CA PHE A 69 9.21 -6.09 16.55
C PHE A 69 7.99 -5.81 17.44
N GLY A 70 6.80 -6.17 16.98
CA GLY A 70 5.52 -5.88 17.64
C GLY A 70 4.61 -7.11 17.75
N HIS A 71 3.62 -7.02 18.61
CA HIS A 71 2.60 -8.06 18.75
C HIS A 71 1.38 -7.88 17.83
N GLY A 72 1.34 -6.78 17.05
CA GLY A 72 0.25 -6.34 16.20
C GLY A 72 0.53 -4.96 15.59
N LEU A 73 -0.52 -4.31 15.07
CA LEU A 73 -0.48 -2.95 14.55
C LEU A 73 -0.34 -1.93 15.68
N ARG A 74 0.55 -0.94 15.51
CA ARG A 74 0.64 0.17 16.45
C ARG A 74 -0.52 1.13 16.21
N PRO A 75 -0.96 1.91 17.21
CA PRO A 75 -2.01 2.90 17.03
C PRO A 75 -1.76 3.87 15.86
N VAL A 76 -0.51 4.31 15.69
CA VAL A 76 -0.10 5.15 14.55
C VAL A 76 -0.30 4.45 13.21
N ASP A 77 -0.01 3.14 13.14
CA ASP A 77 -0.21 2.36 11.91
C ASP A 77 -1.71 2.27 11.55
N VAL A 78 -2.56 2.09 12.56
CA VAL A 78 -4.02 2.04 12.40
C VAL A 78 -4.57 3.39 11.94
N GLU A 79 -4.17 4.49 12.57
CA GLU A 79 -4.61 5.84 12.18
C GLU A 79 -4.17 6.19 10.75
N PHE A 80 -2.93 5.86 10.41
CA PHE A 80 -2.40 6.07 9.06
C PHE A 80 -3.20 5.27 8.02
N MET A 81 -3.38 3.97 8.23
CA MET A 81 -4.11 3.12 7.29
C MET A 81 -5.56 3.55 7.16
N LYS A 82 -6.22 3.93 8.25
CA LYS A 82 -7.60 4.48 8.21
C LYS A 82 -7.70 5.76 7.41
N ALA A 83 -6.70 6.64 7.47
CA ALA A 83 -6.72 7.88 6.70
C ALA A 83 -6.52 7.65 5.19
N LEU A 84 -5.76 6.61 4.82
CA LEU A 84 -5.38 6.36 3.42
C LEU A 84 -6.22 5.30 2.71
N HIS A 85 -6.89 4.39 3.42
CA HIS A 85 -7.53 3.20 2.83
C HIS A 85 -8.67 3.50 1.82
N GLU A 86 -9.23 4.71 1.83
CA GLU A 86 -10.27 5.13 0.88
C GLU A 86 -9.68 5.82 -0.37
N LYS A 87 -8.41 6.22 -0.31
CA LYS A 87 -7.76 7.04 -1.33
C LYS A 87 -6.78 6.25 -2.19
N VAL A 88 -6.08 5.28 -1.59
CA VAL A 88 -5.04 4.50 -2.26
C VAL A 88 -5.14 3.03 -1.88
N ASN A 89 -4.74 2.15 -2.80
CA ASN A 89 -4.60 0.73 -2.54
C ASN A 89 -3.43 0.49 -1.58
N ILE A 90 -3.73 0.09 -0.34
CA ILE A 90 -2.72 -0.19 0.67
C ILE A 90 -2.30 -1.67 0.60
N VAL A 91 -1.00 -1.91 0.48
CA VAL A 91 -0.39 -3.25 0.58
C VAL A 91 0.46 -3.30 1.85
N PRO A 92 0.00 -3.97 2.92
CA PRO A 92 0.76 -4.11 4.15
C PRO A 92 1.90 -5.13 3.97
N LEU A 93 3.11 -4.73 4.33
CA LEU A 93 4.33 -5.54 4.26
C LEU A 93 4.98 -5.63 5.65
N ILE A 94 5.36 -6.84 6.07
CA ILE A 94 6.16 -7.01 7.29
C ILE A 94 7.61 -6.68 6.95
N ALA A 95 8.12 -5.60 7.54
CA ALA A 95 9.52 -5.20 7.36
C ALA A 95 10.47 -6.17 8.08
N LYS A 96 11.72 -6.27 7.61
CA LYS A 96 12.80 -7.08 8.21
C LYS A 96 12.33 -8.48 8.66
N ALA A 97 11.64 -9.20 7.75
CA ALA A 97 11.09 -10.52 8.03
C ALA A 97 12.17 -11.58 8.33
N ASP A 98 13.42 -11.32 7.97
CA ASP A 98 14.60 -12.11 8.33
C ASP A 98 14.85 -12.19 9.84
N CYS A 99 14.32 -11.24 10.62
CA CYS A 99 14.42 -11.22 12.07
C CYS A 99 13.42 -12.16 12.78
N LEU A 100 12.49 -12.79 12.06
CA LEU A 100 11.39 -13.58 12.63
C LEU A 100 11.44 -15.04 12.17
N ILE A 101 11.02 -15.94 13.07
CA ILE A 101 10.87 -17.37 12.75
C ILE A 101 9.57 -17.57 11.94
N PRO A 102 9.49 -18.53 10.99
CA PRO A 102 8.28 -18.76 10.19
C PRO A 102 6.98 -18.94 11.01
N SER A 103 7.07 -19.54 12.19
CA SER A 103 5.94 -19.70 13.11
C SER A 103 5.48 -18.38 13.73
N GLU A 104 6.39 -17.44 13.97
CA GLU A 104 6.10 -16.09 14.47
C GLU A 104 5.50 -15.22 13.36
N ILE A 105 6.04 -15.31 12.14
CA ILE A 105 5.50 -14.62 10.97
C ILE A 105 4.03 -15.00 10.76
N ARG A 106 3.71 -16.29 10.84
CA ARG A 106 2.33 -16.76 10.68
C ARG A 106 1.40 -16.18 11.75
N LYS A 107 1.81 -16.19 13.02
CA LYS A 107 1.05 -15.59 14.13
C LYS A 107 0.87 -14.08 13.95
N LEU A 108 1.91 -13.39 13.50
CA LEU A 108 1.86 -11.95 13.25
C LEU A 108 0.92 -11.62 12.08
N LYS A 109 0.99 -12.39 10.98
CA LYS A 109 0.06 -12.25 9.84
C LYS A 109 -1.40 -12.45 10.26
N GLU A 110 -1.69 -13.51 11.03
CA GLU A 110 -3.04 -13.79 11.53
C GLU A 110 -3.56 -12.62 12.38
N ARG A 111 -2.77 -12.12 13.33
CA ARG A 111 -3.14 -10.95 14.15
C ARG A 111 -3.34 -9.67 13.35
N ILE A 112 -2.44 -9.37 12.41
CA ILE A 112 -2.57 -8.18 11.56
C ILE A 112 -3.87 -8.26 10.76
N ARG A 113 -4.21 -9.42 10.19
CA ARG A 113 -5.48 -9.60 9.46
C ARG A 113 -6.70 -9.40 10.37
N GLU A 114 -6.69 -9.94 11.58
CA GLU A 114 -7.76 -9.73 12.57
C GLU A 114 -7.91 -8.25 12.96
N GLU A 115 -6.80 -7.54 13.16
CA GLU A 115 -6.84 -6.12 13.50
C GLU A 115 -7.31 -5.25 12.34
N ILE A 116 -6.87 -5.53 11.11
CA ILE A 116 -7.34 -4.85 9.90
C ILE A 116 -8.87 -4.97 9.78
N ASP A 117 -9.41 -6.17 9.96
CA ASP A 117 -10.86 -6.41 9.91
C ASP A 117 -11.59 -5.72 11.06
N LYS A 118 -11.08 -5.84 12.29
CA LYS A 118 -11.63 -5.18 13.48
C LYS A 118 -11.69 -3.65 13.36
N PHE A 119 -10.69 -3.05 12.71
CA PHE A 119 -10.63 -1.61 12.49
C PHE A 119 -11.33 -1.16 11.22
N GLY A 120 -11.84 -2.08 10.39
CA GLY A 120 -12.51 -1.78 9.12
C GLY A 120 -11.57 -1.22 8.06
N ILE A 121 -10.30 -1.60 8.08
CA ILE A 121 -9.29 -1.10 7.14
C ILE A 121 -9.41 -1.88 5.82
N LYS A 122 -9.62 -1.20 4.70
CA LYS A 122 -9.67 -1.81 3.37
C LYS A 122 -8.26 -1.88 2.80
N VAL A 123 -7.69 -3.07 2.76
CA VAL A 123 -6.42 -3.33 2.07
C VAL A 123 -6.67 -3.82 0.65
N TYR A 124 -5.65 -3.70 -0.20
CA TYR A 124 -5.72 -4.21 -1.57
C TYR A 124 -5.95 -5.72 -1.55
N GLN A 125 -7.03 -6.15 -2.21
CA GLN A 125 -7.34 -7.56 -2.44
C GLN A 125 -6.85 -7.89 -3.85
N PHE A 126 -5.98 -8.90 -3.95
CA PHE A 126 -5.58 -9.40 -5.25
C PHE A 126 -6.82 -9.97 -5.97
N PRO A 127 -7.07 -9.59 -7.23
CA PRO A 127 -8.15 -10.19 -8.00
C PRO A 127 -7.98 -11.71 -8.04
N GLU A 128 -9.10 -12.45 -8.10
CA GLU A 128 -9.03 -13.89 -8.28
C GLU A 128 -8.45 -14.21 -9.67
N CYS A 129 -7.40 -15.03 -9.72
CA CYS A 129 -6.88 -15.57 -10.96
C CYS A 129 -8.00 -16.20 -11.78
N ASP A 130 -8.10 -15.81 -13.06
CA ASP A 130 -9.06 -16.43 -13.98
C ASP A 130 -8.76 -17.93 -14.10
N SER A 131 -9.82 -18.72 -14.32
CA SER A 131 -9.74 -20.19 -14.37
C SER A 131 -8.78 -20.73 -15.43
N ASP A 132 -8.40 -19.90 -16.40
CA ASP A 132 -7.58 -20.25 -17.55
C ASP A 132 -6.08 -19.98 -17.32
N GLU A 133 -5.68 -19.43 -16.15
CA GLU A 133 -4.28 -19.20 -15.80
C GLU A 133 -3.56 -20.49 -15.33
N ASP A 134 -2.26 -20.58 -15.62
CA ASP A 134 -1.39 -21.72 -15.31
C ASP A 134 -1.46 -22.12 -13.82
N GLU A 135 -1.43 -23.43 -13.54
CA GLU A 135 -1.44 -23.98 -12.17
C GLU A 135 -0.32 -23.41 -11.28
N GLU A 136 0.83 -23.09 -11.87
CA GLU A 136 1.97 -22.47 -11.19
C GLU A 136 1.66 -21.02 -10.75
N PHE A 137 0.89 -20.29 -11.55
CA PHE A 137 0.42 -18.93 -11.24
C PHE A 137 -0.68 -18.96 -10.16
N LYS A 138 -1.61 -19.92 -10.26
CA LYS A 138 -2.61 -20.19 -9.21
C LYS A 138 -1.99 -20.63 -7.88
N GLN A 139 -0.81 -21.24 -7.91
CA GLN A 139 -0.08 -21.60 -6.70
C GLN A 139 0.63 -20.39 -6.07
N GLN A 140 1.22 -19.52 -6.89
CA GLN A 140 1.79 -18.25 -6.42
C GLN A 140 0.73 -17.30 -5.85
N ASP A 141 -0.44 -17.18 -6.49
CA ASP A 141 -1.56 -16.35 -6.01
C ASP A 141 -2.07 -16.83 -4.64
N ARG A 142 -2.12 -18.16 -4.44
CA ARG A 142 -2.46 -18.77 -3.13
C ARG A 142 -1.43 -18.49 -2.04
N GLU A 143 -0.16 -18.30 -2.39
CA GLU A 143 0.89 -17.92 -1.43
C GLU A 143 0.90 -16.42 -1.12
N LEU A 144 0.42 -15.60 -2.05
CA LEU A 144 0.30 -14.15 -1.91
C LEU A 144 -0.95 -13.71 -1.13
N LYS A 145 -2.02 -14.52 -1.15
CA LYS A 145 -3.27 -14.30 -0.39
C LYS A 145 -3.14 -14.56 1.12
#